data_AF-A0A255EI38-F1
#
_entry.id   AF-A0A255EI38-F1
#
_cell.length_a   1.000
_cell.length_b   1.000
_cell.length_c   1.000
_cell.angle_alpha   90.00
_cell.angle_beta   90.00
_cell.angle_gamma   90.00
#
_symmetry.space_group_name_H-M   'P 1'
#
loop_
_entity.id
_entity.type
_entity.pdbx_description
1 polymer ?
#
loop_
_entity_poly.entity_id
_entity_poly.type
_entity_poly.pdbx_seq_one_letter_code
_entity_poly.pdbx_strand_id
1 'polypeptide(L)'
;MPANDTERRLRAQIAAEVSWANTEDRAARTAKARAGLDAKFLAEAGGDPIRAEHLKRAHFKRLALKSARARRVAKEMLTQARQAEDELAGGGDAA
;
A
#
# COMPACT_ATOMS: atom_id res chain seq x y z
N MET A 1 11.58 -11.26 -29.34
CA MET A 1 10.44 -10.39 -29.00
C MET A 1 10.54 -10.02 -27.52
N PRO A 2 10.40 -8.74 -27.13
CA PRO A 2 10.29 -8.38 -25.72
C PRO A 2 9.02 -9.01 -25.13
N ALA A 3 9.11 -9.55 -23.91
CA ALA A 3 7.97 -10.18 -23.25
C ALA A 3 6.83 -9.16 -23.06
N ASN A 4 5.58 -9.54 -23.30
CA ASN A 4 4.42 -8.66 -23.10
C ASN A 4 4.10 -8.46 -21.60
N ASP A 5 3.16 -7.57 -21.27
CA ASP A 5 2.81 -7.26 -19.86
C ASP A 5 2.35 -8.48 -19.04
N THR A 6 1.57 -9.36 -19.67
CA THR A 6 1.07 -10.58 -19.03
C THR A 6 2.22 -11.53 -18.66
N GLU A 7 3.15 -11.74 -19.59
CA GLU A 7 4.34 -12.56 -19.37
C GLU A 7 5.27 -11.94 -18.32
N ARG A 8 5.45 -10.61 -18.32
CA ARG A 8 6.21 -9.89 -17.28
C ARG A 8 5.62 -10.11 -15.89
N ARG A 9 4.29 -10.00 -15.77
CA ARG A 9 3.58 -10.24 -14.51
C ARG A 9 3.73 -11.68 -14.04
N LEU A 10 3.53 -12.64 -14.93
CA LEU A 10 3.63 -14.06 -14.60
C LEU A 10 5.04 -14.42 -14.12
N ARG A 11 6.08 -13.91 -14.80
CA ARG A 11 7.48 -14.08 -14.38
C ARG A 11 7.75 -13.49 -12.98
N ALA A 12 7.22 -12.30 -12.69
CA ALA A 12 7.38 -11.69 -11.38
C ALA A 12 6.68 -12.50 -10.27
N GLN A 13 5.51 -13.08 -10.56
CA GLN A 13 4.80 -13.96 -9.63
C GLN A 13 5.59 -15.24 -9.34
N ILE A 14 6.07 -15.93 -10.39
CA ILE A 14 6.91 -17.13 -10.24
C ILE A 14 8.15 -16.81 -9.38
N ALA A 15 8.82 -15.70 -9.67
CA ALA A 15 10.00 -15.28 -8.91
C ALA A 15 9.67 -15.01 -7.43
N ALA A 16 8.52 -14.41 -7.14
CA ALA A 16 8.08 -14.16 -5.77
C ALA A 16 7.82 -15.46 -5.00
N GLU A 17 7.09 -16.41 -5.60
CA GLU A 17 6.79 -17.72 -4.99
C GLU A 17 8.08 -18.50 -4.69
N VAL A 18 8.96 -18.64 -5.68
CA VAL A 18 10.27 -19.31 -5.50
C VAL A 18 11.10 -18.62 -4.42
N SER A 19 11.12 -17.28 -4.44
CA SER A 19 11.87 -16.51 -3.45
C SER A 19 11.35 -16.75 -2.02
N TRP A 20 10.03 -16.83 -1.83
CA TRP A 20 9.44 -17.13 -0.52
C TRP A 20 9.64 -18.58 -0.09
N ALA A 21 9.58 -19.54 -1.02
CA ALA A 21 9.90 -20.93 -0.74
C ALA A 21 11.34 -21.09 -0.23
N ASN A 22 12.29 -20.31 -0.79
CA ASN A 22 13.69 -20.31 -0.37
C ASN A 22 13.97 -19.50 0.91
N THR A 23 12.95 -18.89 1.53
CA THR A 23 13.14 -18.09 2.74
C THR A 23 12.91 -18.94 3.98
N GLU A 24 14.01 -19.37 4.60
CA GLU A 24 13.98 -20.11 5.87
C GLU A 24 13.62 -19.19 7.05
N ASP A 25 14.29 -18.04 7.15
CA ASP A 25 14.00 -17.01 8.16
C ASP A 25 13.34 -15.77 7.54
N ARG A 26 12.04 -15.63 7.77
CA ARG A 26 11.24 -14.50 7.31
C ARG A 26 11.61 -13.18 7.98
N ALA A 27 12.03 -13.22 9.25
CA ALA A 27 12.43 -12.04 9.98
C ALA A 27 13.75 -11.49 9.43
N ALA A 28 14.73 -12.37 9.18
CA ALA A 28 16.03 -12.02 8.60
C ALA A 28 15.90 -11.43 7.20
N ARG A 29 15.04 -12.01 6.33
CA ARG A 29 14.79 -11.50 4.97
C ARG A 29 14.43 -10.01 4.94
N THR A 30 13.70 -9.55 5.96
CA THR A 30 13.16 -8.19 6.05
C THR A 30 13.95 -7.29 7.00
N ALA A 31 14.95 -7.82 7.72
CA ALA A 31 15.73 -7.10 8.72
C ALA A 31 16.46 -5.87 8.16
N LYS A 32 17.14 -6.02 7.01
CA LYS A 32 17.86 -4.91 6.36
C LYS A 32 16.94 -3.75 5.99
N ALA A 33 15.74 -4.06 5.49
CA ALA A 33 14.75 -3.03 5.14
C ALA A 33 14.23 -2.28 6.38
N ARG A 34 13.97 -3.00 7.49
CA ARG A 34 13.58 -2.38 8.77
C ARG A 34 14.70 -1.47 9.30
N ALA A 35 15.94 -1.97 9.30
CA ALA A 35 17.10 -1.20 9.75
C ALA A 35 17.32 0.06 8.90
N GLY A 36 17.14 -0.03 7.57
CA GLY A 36 17.23 1.14 6.69
C GLY A 36 16.16 2.20 6.99
N LEU A 37 14.93 1.77 7.33
CA LEU A 37 13.87 2.69 7.73
C LEU A 37 14.19 3.38 9.07
N ASP A 38 14.72 2.63 10.04
CA ASP A 38 15.11 3.18 11.34
C ASP A 38 16.30 4.16 11.19
N ALA A 39 17.29 3.81 10.36
CA ALA A 39 18.44 4.67 10.06
C ALA A 39 18.02 6.00 9.42
N LYS A 40 17.01 6.01 8.54
CA LYS A 40 16.46 7.24 7.97
C LYS A 40 15.95 8.19 9.06
N PHE A 41 15.15 7.68 9.99
CA PHE A 41 14.60 8.53 11.06
C PHE A 41 15.67 8.95 12.07
N LEU A 42 16.66 8.10 12.32
CA LEU A 42 17.81 8.47 13.15
C LEU A 42 18.62 9.61 12.51
N ALA A 43 18.85 9.56 11.20
CA ALA A 43 19.54 10.63 10.47
C ALA A 43 18.72 11.94 10.51
N GLU A 44 17.40 11.88 10.27
CA GLU A 44 16.49 13.04 10.39
C GLU A 44 16.46 13.58 11.83
N ALA A 45 16.65 12.71 12.82
CA ALA A 45 16.76 13.06 14.22
C ALA A 45 18.13 13.63 14.63
N GLY A 46 19.10 13.71 13.70
CA GLY A 46 20.46 14.15 14.02
C GLY A 46 21.19 13.20 14.99
N GLY A 47 20.83 11.92 15.00
CA GLY A 47 21.41 10.91 15.87
C GLY A 47 20.70 10.70 17.22
N ASP A 48 19.65 11.48 17.53
CA ASP A 48 18.86 11.30 18.76
C ASP A 48 17.84 10.14 18.60
N PRO A 49 17.98 9.02 19.33
CA PRO A 49 17.09 7.88 19.20
C PRO A 49 15.67 8.15 19.73
N ILE A 50 15.51 9.00 20.74
CA ILE A 50 14.19 9.33 21.30
C ILE A 50 13.43 10.17 20.27
N ARG A 51 14.08 11.20 19.72
CA ARG A 51 13.49 12.02 18.67
C ARG A 51 13.17 11.19 17.41
N ALA A 52 14.04 10.25 17.02
CA ALA A 52 13.81 9.35 15.90
C ALA A 52 12.52 8.52 16.07
N GLU A 53 12.29 7.96 17.25
CA GLU A 53 11.09 7.17 17.55
C GLU A 53 9.82 8.04 17.47
N HIS A 54 9.88 9.28 17.98
CA HIS A 54 8.77 10.23 17.82
C HIS A 54 8.49 10.58 16.35
N LEU A 55 9.53 10.80 15.54
CA LEU A 55 9.40 11.07 14.10
C LEU A 55 8.80 9.88 13.35
N LYS A 56 9.27 8.67 13.63
CA LYS A 56 8.75 7.42 13.08
C LYS A 56 7.26 7.24 13.41
N ARG A 57 6.88 7.43 14.68
CA ARG A 57 5.46 7.37 15.09
C ARG A 57 4.61 8.43 14.40
N ALA A 58 5.13 9.66 14.26
CA ALA A 58 4.44 10.72 13.54
C ALA A 58 4.26 10.36 12.05
N HIS A 59 5.26 9.78 11.40
CA HIS A 59 5.18 9.32 10.02
C HIS A 59 4.02 8.33 9.81
N PHE A 60 3.94 7.28 10.63
CA PHE A 60 2.86 6.29 10.52
C PHE A 60 1.48 6.88 10.83
N LYS A 61 1.38 7.81 11.80
CA LYS A 61 0.12 8.53 12.06
C LYS A 61 -0.34 9.35 10.85
N ARG A 62 0.57 10.04 10.15
CA ARG A 62 0.25 10.77 8.92
C ARG A 62 -0.22 9.82 7.82
N LEU A 63 0.43 8.67 7.66
CA LEU A 63 0.03 7.66 6.68
C LEU A 63 -1.38 7.11 6.98
N ALA A 64 -1.66 6.79 8.25
CA ALA A 64 -2.97 6.33 8.70
C ALA A 64 -4.06 7.37 8.44
N LEU A 65 -3.79 8.65 8.74
CA LEU A 65 -4.72 9.74 8.47
C LEU A 65 -5.02 9.87 6.97
N LYS A 66 -3.99 9.80 6.11
CA LYS A 66 -4.17 9.85 4.65
C LYS A 66 -5.01 8.66 4.17
N SER A 67 -4.75 7.46 4.67
CA SER A 67 -5.52 6.26 4.34
C SER A 67 -6.99 6.38 4.77
N ALA A 68 -7.25 6.86 5.99
CA ALA A 68 -8.61 7.05 6.49
C ALA A 68 -9.39 8.05 5.63
N ARG A 69 -8.76 9.15 5.20
CA ARG A 69 -9.37 10.12 4.28
C ARG A 69 -9.68 9.49 2.93
N ALA A 70 -8.73 8.76 2.34
CA ALA A 70 -8.93 8.10 1.06
C ALA A 70 -10.09 7.09 1.09
N ARG A 71 -10.22 6.32 2.17
CA ARG A 71 -11.34 5.38 2.35
C ARG A 71 -12.71 6.07 2.45
N ARG A 72 -12.77 7.25 3.09
CA ARG A 72 -14.02 8.04 3.15
C ARG A 72 -14.45 8.50 1.77
N VAL A 73 -13.54 9.11 1.01
CA VAL A 73 -13.80 9.54 -0.36
C VAL A 73 -14.22 8.37 -1.23
N ALA A 74 -13.52 7.23 -1.16
CA ALA A 74 -13.89 6.04 -1.94
C ALA A 74 -15.30 5.54 -1.61
N LYS A 75 -15.71 5.59 -0.34
CA LYS A 75 -17.07 5.22 0.07
C LYS A 75 -18.13 6.20 -0.47
N GLU A 76 -17.86 7.50 -0.42
CA GLU A 76 -18.73 8.54 -0.98
C GLU A 76 -18.91 8.34 -2.48
N MET A 77 -17.81 8.16 -3.22
CA MET A 77 -17.83 7.89 -4.66
C MET A 77 -18.58 6.62 -5.00
N LEU A 78 -18.39 5.53 -4.23
CA LEU A 78 -19.13 4.28 -4.43
C LEU A 78 -20.63 4.47 -4.19
N THR A 79 -21.00 5.25 -3.18
CA THR A 79 -22.41 5.55 -2.90
C THR A 79 -23.02 6.36 -4.03
N GLN A 80 -22.33 7.37 -4.53
CA GLN A 80 -22.76 8.19 -5.66
C GLN A 80 -22.89 7.36 -6.94
N ALA A 81 -21.92 6.50 -7.23
CA ALA A 81 -21.98 5.61 -8.39
C ALA A 81 -23.18 4.67 -8.31
N ARG A 82 -23.42 4.07 -7.13
CA ARG A 82 -24.59 3.22 -6.91
C ARG A 82 -25.91 3.97 -7.07
N GLN A 83 -26.00 5.19 -6.54
CA GLN A 83 -27.18 6.04 -6.74
C GLN A 83 -27.41 6.35 -8.22
N ALA A 84 -26.36 6.67 -8.96
CA ALA A 84 -26.44 6.91 -10.40
C ALA A 84 -26.84 5.64 -11.19
N GLU A 85 -26.34 4.46 -10.80
CA GLU A 85 -26.76 3.19 -11.36
C GLU A 85 -28.26 2.91 -11.09
N ASP A 86 -28.72 3.16 -9.85
CA ASP A 86 -30.12 3.00 -9.47
C ASP A 86 -31.04 3.98 -10.24
N GLU A 87 -30.61 5.24 -10.41
CA GLU A 87 -31.31 6.26 -11.23
C GLU A 87 -31.39 5.85 -12.71
N LEU A 88 -30.28 5.36 -13.29
CA LEU A 88 -30.26 4.90 -14.67
C LEU A 88 -31.14 3.66 -14.89
N ALA A 89 -31.13 2.72 -13.94
CA ALA A 89 -31.98 1.53 -13.97
C ALA A 89 -33.47 1.90 -13.85
N GLY A 90 -33.81 2.86 -12.98
CA GLY A 90 -35.19 3.33 -12.83
C GLY A 90 -35.72 4.16 -14.00
N GLY A 91 -34.85 4.84 -14.75
CA GLY A 91 -35.23 5.61 -15.95
C GLY A 91 -35.45 4.78 -17.21
N GLY A 92 -35.02 3.50 -17.23
CA GLY A 92 -35.12 2.61 -18.39
C GLY A 92 -36.49 1.96 -18.60
N ASP A 93 -37.39 2.02 -17.62
CA ASP A 93 -38.71 1.35 -17.64
C ASP A 93 -39.87 2.28 -18.08
N ALA A 94 -39.56 3.49 -18.57
CA ALA A 94 -40.54 4.53 -18.90
C ALA A 94 -40.62 4.88 -20.42
N ALA A 95 -40.33 3.94 -21.32
CA ALA A 95 -40.45 4.14 -22.77
C ALA A 95 -41.22 3.01 -23.46
#